data_AF-A0A2D4FZ05-F1
#
_entry.id   AF-A0A2D4FZ05-F1
#
_cell.length_a   1.000
_cell.length_b   1.000
_cell.length_c   1.000
_cell.angle_alpha   90.00
_cell.angle_beta   90.00
_cell.angle_gamma   90.00
#
_symmetry.space_group_name_H-M   'P 1'
#
loop_
_entity.id
_entity.type
_entity.pdbx_description
1 polymer ?
#
loop_
_entity_poly.entity_id
_entity_poly.type
_entity_poly.pdbx_seq_one_letter_code
_entity_poly.pdbx_strand_id
1 'polypeptide(L)'
;MKEMVGGCCVCSDERGWAENPLVYCDGHGCNVAVHQACYGIVQVPTGPWFCRKCESQERAARVRCELCPHKDGALKRTDSGGWAHVVCALYIPEVQFANVLTMEPIVLQYVPHDRFNKTCYICEEQGRESKAASGACMTCNRHGCRQAFHVTCAQMAGLLCEEEVLEVDNVKYCGYCKYHFNKMTSRHFGGGSFIGGRRSQSASPTQEKHLSHHEKPKKVREKKTNKKIKYKGRILK
;
A
#
# COMPACT_ATOMS: atom_id res chain seq x y z
N MET A 1 5.85 26.01 4.08
CA MET A 1 5.20 24.85 4.71
C MET A 1 4.98 23.83 3.62
N LYS A 2 5.60 22.64 3.71
CA LYS A 2 5.47 21.61 2.66
C LYS A 2 4.06 21.04 2.78
N GLU A 3 3.20 21.26 1.79
CA GLU A 3 1.88 20.63 1.77
C GLU A 3 2.09 19.11 1.64
N MET A 4 1.93 18.39 2.76
CA MET A 4 2.04 16.95 2.81
C MET A 4 0.69 16.35 2.41
N VAL A 5 0.41 16.36 1.10
CA VAL A 5 -0.77 15.71 0.53
C VAL A 5 -0.42 14.24 0.29
N GLY A 6 -0.98 13.34 1.09
CA GLY A 6 -0.96 11.90 0.80
C GLY A 6 -0.67 11.03 2.02
N GLY A 7 -1.41 9.92 2.11
CA GLY A 7 -1.20 8.87 3.10
C GLY A 7 0.11 8.09 2.93
N CYS A 8 0.18 6.96 3.62
CA CYS A 8 1.31 6.06 3.47
C CYS A 8 1.43 5.53 2.03
N CYS A 9 2.57 5.76 1.38
CA CYS A 9 2.82 5.31 0.01
C CYS A 9 3.05 3.80 -0.13
N VAL A 10 2.93 3.04 0.97
CA VAL A 10 3.01 1.57 0.98
C VAL A 10 1.62 0.95 1.08
N CYS A 11 0.83 1.29 2.11
CA CYS A 11 -0.50 0.70 2.34
C CYS A 11 -1.67 1.54 1.80
N SER A 12 -1.43 2.77 1.36
CA SER A 12 -2.44 3.72 0.86
C SER A 12 -3.46 4.21 1.92
N ASP A 13 -3.25 3.96 3.21
CA ASP A 13 -4.02 4.55 4.30
C ASP A 13 -3.54 5.99 4.57
N GLU A 14 -4.48 6.92 4.68
CA GLU A 14 -4.25 8.35 4.92
C GLU A 14 -3.99 8.69 6.38
N ARG A 15 -4.29 7.77 7.32
CA ARG A 15 -4.28 8.07 8.76
C ARG A 15 -3.04 7.52 9.44
N GLY A 16 -2.33 8.37 10.20
CA GLY A 16 -1.36 7.94 11.20
C GLY A 16 -2.04 7.54 12.52
N TRP A 17 -1.37 6.68 13.30
CA TRP A 17 -1.87 6.13 14.57
C TRP A 17 -0.86 6.43 15.70
N ALA A 18 -1.30 6.40 16.96
CA ALA A 18 -0.40 6.69 18.09
C ALA A 18 0.74 5.66 18.18
N GLU A 19 0.42 4.38 18.02
CA GLU A 19 1.36 3.25 18.04
C GLU A 19 2.02 2.96 16.68
N ASN A 20 1.56 3.60 15.60
CA ASN A 20 2.07 3.41 14.25
C ASN A 20 1.90 4.73 13.46
N PRO A 21 2.70 5.75 13.78
CA PRO A 21 2.55 7.08 13.21
C PRO A 21 2.94 7.09 11.73
N LEU A 22 2.41 8.08 11.01
CA LEU A 22 2.84 8.38 9.66
C LEU A 22 4.09 9.28 9.73
N VAL A 23 5.19 8.81 9.16
CA VAL A 23 6.51 9.47 9.17
C VAL A 23 6.82 10.01 7.78
N TYR A 24 7.26 11.26 7.71
CA TYR A 24 7.55 11.96 6.45
C TYR A 24 9.05 12.16 6.27
N CYS A 25 9.54 11.95 5.06
CA CYS A 25 10.94 12.20 4.72
C CYS A 25 11.22 13.70 4.58
N ASP A 26 12.23 14.17 5.30
CA ASP A 26 12.75 15.54 5.27
C ASP A 26 13.72 15.78 4.10
N GLY A 27 13.97 14.77 3.27
CA GLY A 27 14.77 14.91 2.06
C GLY A 27 14.21 15.97 1.10
N HIS A 28 15.10 16.81 0.56
CA HIS A 28 14.73 17.84 -0.40
C HIS A 28 14.07 17.23 -1.65
N GLY A 29 12.87 17.69 -2.00
CA GLY A 29 12.08 17.14 -3.11
C GLY A 29 11.56 15.71 -2.91
N CYS A 30 11.71 15.12 -1.71
CA CYS A 30 11.22 13.78 -1.42
C CYS A 30 9.78 13.82 -0.88
N ASN A 31 8.90 12.98 -1.42
CA ASN A 31 7.50 12.86 -1.02
C ASN A 31 7.18 11.52 -0.34
N VAL A 32 8.20 10.87 0.24
CA VAL A 32 8.00 9.61 0.96
C VAL A 32 7.31 9.91 2.29
N ALA A 33 6.09 9.38 2.43
CA ALA A 33 5.35 9.28 3.68
C ALA A 33 5.02 7.81 3.93
N VAL A 34 5.41 7.28 5.09
CA VAL A 34 5.24 5.86 5.43
C VAL A 34 4.83 5.69 6.87
N HIS A 35 3.98 4.71 7.17
CA HIS A 35 3.84 4.29 8.56
C HIS A 35 5.14 3.71 9.07
N GLN A 36 5.40 3.88 10.36
CA GLN A 36 6.53 3.28 11.05
C GLN A 36 6.67 1.78 10.71
N ALA A 37 5.58 1.02 10.86
CA ALA A 37 5.54 -0.40 10.57
C ALA A 37 5.65 -0.71 9.07
N CYS A 38 5.09 0.13 8.19
CA CYS A 38 5.12 -0.12 6.74
C CYS A 38 6.51 0.05 6.10
N TYR A 39 7.49 0.60 6.82
CA TYR A 39 8.85 0.79 6.34
C TYR A 39 9.92 0.15 7.25
N GLY A 40 9.51 -0.46 8.36
CA GLY A 40 10.42 -1.06 9.33
C GLY A 40 11.26 -0.04 10.10
N ILE A 41 10.68 1.10 10.47
CA ILE A 41 11.35 2.11 11.28
C ILE A 41 11.35 1.62 12.74
N VAL A 42 12.50 1.19 13.25
CA VAL A 42 12.62 0.64 14.60
C VAL A 42 12.21 1.65 15.67
N GLN A 43 12.67 2.90 15.52
CA GLN A 43 12.32 4.00 16.40
C GLN A 43 12.13 5.26 15.56
N VAL A 44 10.99 5.94 15.77
CA VAL A 44 10.73 7.24 15.12
C VAL A 44 11.64 8.28 15.79
N PRO A 45 12.49 8.98 15.02
CA PRO A 45 13.39 9.98 15.59
C PRO A 45 12.60 11.21 16.07
N THR A 46 13.14 11.91 17.06
CA THR A 46 12.60 13.21 17.53
C THR A 46 12.98 14.38 16.63
N GLY A 47 13.94 14.17 15.72
CA GLY A 47 14.41 15.14 14.74
C GLY A 47 14.09 14.71 13.30
N PRO A 48 14.80 15.27 12.31
CA PRO A 48 14.57 14.95 10.91
C PRO A 48 14.70 13.45 10.63
N TRP A 49 13.84 12.95 9.74
CA TRP A 49 13.90 11.58 9.27
C TRP A 49 14.12 11.53 7.75
N PHE A 50 15.00 10.64 7.31
CA PHE A 50 15.29 10.45 5.90
C PHE A 50 15.02 9.00 5.51
N CYS A 51 14.30 8.79 4.41
CA CYS A 51 14.15 7.45 3.84
C CYS A 51 15.50 6.96 3.28
N ARG A 52 15.66 5.64 3.12
CA ARG A 52 16.92 5.04 2.64
C ARG A 52 17.40 5.64 1.31
N LYS A 53 16.48 6.05 0.43
CA LYS A 53 16.81 6.72 -0.84
C LYS A 53 17.50 8.08 -0.61
N CYS A 54 17.06 8.86 0.37
CA CYS A 54 17.61 10.19 0.67
C CYS A 54 18.88 10.11 1.53
N GLU A 55 19.03 9.06 2.35
CA GLU A 55 20.28 8.77 3.07
C GLU A 55 21.39 8.26 2.13
N SER A 56 21.02 7.65 0.99
CA SER A 56 21.98 7.12 0.04
C SER A 56 22.79 8.23 -0.63
N GLN A 57 24.11 8.04 -0.71
CA GLN A 57 25.03 8.89 -1.45
C GLN A 57 25.10 8.53 -2.95
N GLU A 58 24.35 7.53 -3.39
CA GLU A 58 24.31 7.12 -4.80
C GLU A 58 23.65 8.19 -5.68
N ARG A 59 24.08 8.27 -6.94
CA ARG A 59 23.43 9.15 -7.92
C ARG A 59 21.95 8.79 -8.04
N ALA A 60 21.07 9.78 -7.96
CA ALA A 60 19.62 9.59 -7.98
C ALA A 60 19.11 8.75 -9.16
N ALA A 61 19.77 8.81 -10.33
CA ALA A 61 19.42 8.01 -11.51
C ALA A 61 19.62 6.49 -11.33
N ARG A 62 20.46 6.05 -10.37
CA ARG A 62 20.72 4.65 -10.05
C ARG A 62 19.78 4.10 -8.98
N VAL A 63 19.21 4.96 -8.15
CA VAL A 63 18.28 4.57 -7.07
C VAL A 63 16.87 4.41 -7.64
N ARG A 64 16.63 3.26 -8.28
CA ARG A 64 15.37 2.90 -8.94
C ARG A 64 14.96 1.48 -8.60
N CYS A 65 13.66 1.24 -8.53
CA CYS A 65 13.13 -0.10 -8.28
C CYS A 65 13.49 -1.07 -9.43
N GLU A 66 14.01 -2.24 -9.09
CA GLU A 66 14.29 -3.32 -10.05
C GLU A 66 13.02 -4.08 -10.48
N LEU A 67 11.94 -3.96 -9.71
CA LEU A 67 10.70 -4.72 -9.90
C LEU A 67 9.63 -3.96 -10.69
N CYS A 68 9.78 -2.66 -10.92
CA CYS A 68 8.77 -1.88 -11.63
C CYS A 68 9.36 -0.60 -12.28
N PRO A 69 8.64 0.04 -13.21
CA PRO A 69 9.16 1.21 -13.92
C PRO A 69 9.04 2.55 -13.17
N HIS A 70 8.46 2.57 -11.97
CA HIS A 70 8.17 3.80 -11.21
C HIS A 70 9.38 4.27 -10.38
N LYS A 71 9.62 5.58 -10.33
CA LYS A 71 10.81 6.19 -9.71
C LYS A 71 10.60 6.64 -8.25
N ASP A 72 9.36 6.92 -7.88
CA ASP A 72 8.99 7.50 -6.59
C ASP A 72 8.37 6.45 -5.68
N GLY A 73 8.31 6.73 -4.38
CA GLY A 73 7.84 5.80 -3.36
C GLY A 73 8.95 5.32 -2.43
N ALA A 74 8.56 4.50 -1.46
CA ALA A 74 9.45 4.00 -0.42
C ALA A 74 10.33 2.84 -0.94
N LEU A 75 11.65 3.06 -1.00
CA LEU A 75 12.63 2.08 -1.47
C LEU A 75 13.47 1.52 -0.31
N LYS A 76 13.92 0.28 -0.44
CA LYS A 76 14.96 -0.36 0.38
C LYS A 76 16.00 -1.01 -0.53
N ARG A 77 17.21 -1.26 0.01
CA ARG A 77 18.26 -1.99 -0.71
C ARG A 77 17.86 -3.44 -0.93
N THR A 78 18.33 -4.01 -2.04
CA THR A 78 18.16 -5.43 -2.36
C THR A 78 19.42 -6.23 -1.98
N ASP A 79 19.28 -7.56 -1.90
CA ASP A 79 20.35 -8.54 -1.74
C ASP A 79 21.35 -8.55 -2.92
N SER A 80 20.94 -8.07 -4.09
CA SER A 80 21.79 -7.86 -5.27
C SER A 80 22.54 -6.52 -5.29
N GLY A 81 22.38 -5.68 -4.26
CA GLY A 81 22.99 -4.35 -4.18
C GLY A 81 22.23 -3.24 -4.91
N GLY A 82 21.06 -3.56 -5.49
CA GLY A 82 20.15 -2.60 -6.10
C GLY A 82 19.10 -2.06 -5.11
N TRP A 83 17.91 -1.76 -5.64
CA TRP A 83 16.82 -1.13 -4.91
C TRP A 83 15.48 -1.70 -5.35
N ALA A 84 14.56 -1.86 -4.40
CA ALA A 84 13.20 -2.24 -4.69
C ALA A 84 12.22 -1.46 -3.81
N HIS A 85 11.00 -1.26 -4.31
CA HIS A 85 9.93 -0.70 -3.51
C HIS A 85 9.49 -1.69 -2.45
N VAL A 86 9.20 -1.16 -1.26
CA VAL A 86 8.60 -1.96 -0.18
C VAL A 86 7.26 -2.54 -0.61
N VAL A 87 6.41 -1.76 -1.30
CA VAL A 87 5.14 -2.27 -1.82
C VAL A 87 5.34 -3.37 -2.87
N CYS A 88 6.31 -3.25 -3.78
CA CYS A 88 6.61 -4.33 -4.73
C CYS A 88 7.02 -5.62 -4.02
N ALA A 89 7.85 -5.49 -2.97
CA ALA A 89 8.28 -6.63 -2.17
C ALA A 89 7.13 -7.28 -1.40
N LEU A 90 6.14 -6.52 -0.92
CA LEU A 90 4.96 -7.09 -0.25
C LEU A 90 4.06 -7.89 -1.21
N TYR A 91 3.85 -7.41 -2.43
CA TYR A 91 2.83 -7.96 -3.35
C TYR A 91 3.34 -8.97 -4.40
N ILE A 92 4.66 -9.09 -4.61
CA ILE A 92 5.23 -10.19 -5.41
C ILE A 92 5.53 -11.35 -4.46
N PRO A 93 4.82 -12.50 -4.53
CA PRO A 93 4.85 -13.52 -3.48
C PRO A 93 6.24 -14.01 -3.10
N GLU A 94 7.12 -14.20 -4.08
CA GLU A 94 8.44 -14.79 -3.91
C GLU A 94 9.51 -13.82 -3.36
N VAL A 95 9.22 -12.52 -3.33
CA VAL A 95 10.13 -11.53 -2.70
C VAL A 95 10.03 -11.65 -1.18
N GLN A 96 11.16 -11.63 -0.49
CA GLN A 96 11.22 -11.67 0.98
C GLN A 96 11.92 -10.44 1.56
N PHE A 97 11.86 -10.29 2.88
CA PHE A 97 12.72 -9.38 3.63
C PHE A 97 13.67 -10.21 4.47
N ALA A 98 14.98 -9.92 4.45
CA ALA A 98 15.92 -10.67 5.27
C ALA A 98 15.66 -10.46 6.78
N ASN A 99 15.12 -9.29 7.14
CA ASN A 99 14.61 -8.98 8.47
C ASN A 99 13.24 -8.31 8.35
N VAL A 100 12.21 -8.92 8.93
CA VAL A 100 10.82 -8.44 8.86
C VAL A 100 10.54 -7.22 9.75
N LEU A 101 11.34 -7.01 10.80
CA LEU A 101 11.20 -5.85 11.69
C LEU A 101 11.76 -4.58 11.06
N THR A 102 12.92 -4.69 10.42
CA THR A 102 13.56 -3.56 9.72
C THR A 102 13.13 -3.45 8.27
N MET A 103 12.50 -4.50 7.72
CA MET A 103 12.10 -4.62 6.32
C MET A 103 13.27 -4.38 5.34
N GLU A 104 14.47 -4.88 5.66
CA GLU A 104 15.65 -4.76 4.81
C GLU A 104 16.75 -5.81 5.12
N PRO A 105 17.60 -6.15 4.13
CA PRO A 105 17.41 -5.90 2.69
C PRO A 105 16.21 -6.68 2.12
N ILE A 106 15.71 -6.23 0.98
CA ILE A 106 14.74 -6.96 0.16
C ILE A 106 15.48 -8.09 -0.57
N VAL A 107 14.96 -9.30 -0.48
CA VAL A 107 15.59 -10.52 -1.03
C VAL A 107 14.90 -10.89 -2.34
N LEU A 108 15.63 -10.81 -3.46
CA LEU A 108 15.13 -11.06 -4.80
C LEU A 108 15.57 -12.41 -5.39
N GLN A 109 16.55 -13.09 -4.79
CA GLN A 109 17.11 -14.34 -5.32
C GLN A 109 16.09 -15.47 -5.56
N TYR A 110 14.92 -15.42 -4.91
CA TYR A 110 13.86 -16.43 -5.04
C TYR A 110 12.80 -16.08 -6.08
N VAL A 111 12.87 -14.90 -6.72
CA VAL A 111 11.88 -14.46 -7.71
C VAL A 111 12.09 -15.22 -9.02
N PRO A 112 11.12 -16.02 -9.50
CA PRO A 112 11.30 -16.80 -10.71
C PRO A 112 11.32 -15.90 -11.95
N HIS A 113 12.08 -16.30 -12.97
CA HIS A 113 12.18 -15.60 -14.25
C HIS A 113 10.82 -15.34 -14.92
N ASP A 114 9.85 -16.23 -14.70
CA ASP A 114 8.48 -16.08 -15.19
C ASP A 114 7.81 -14.78 -14.77
N ARG A 115 8.19 -14.19 -13.62
CA ARG A 115 7.68 -12.88 -13.16
C ARG A 115 8.19 -11.74 -14.03
N PHE A 116 9.43 -11.84 -14.51
CA PHE A 116 10.09 -10.85 -15.36
C PHE A 116 9.71 -10.98 -16.85
N ASN A 117 9.23 -12.15 -17.26
CA ASN A 117 8.80 -12.43 -18.64
C ASN A 117 7.32 -12.09 -18.89
N LYS A 118 6.64 -11.40 -17.97
CA LYS A 118 5.25 -10.96 -18.15
C LYS A 118 5.18 -9.53 -18.66
N THR A 119 4.11 -9.25 -19.39
CA THR A 119 3.78 -7.90 -19.82
C THR A 119 2.71 -7.30 -18.92
N CYS A 120 2.98 -6.10 -18.40
CA CYS A 120 2.02 -5.35 -17.60
C CYS A 120 0.93 -4.74 -18.49
N TYR A 121 -0.29 -5.28 -18.42
CA TYR A 121 -1.41 -4.82 -19.25
C TYR A 121 -1.76 -3.33 -19.00
N ILE A 122 -1.52 -2.83 -17.79
CA ILE A 122 -1.77 -1.41 -17.45
C ILE A 122 -0.78 -0.50 -18.17
N CYS A 123 0.47 -0.93 -18.34
CA CYS A 123 1.45 -0.19 -19.13
C CYS A 123 1.12 -0.25 -20.63
N GLU A 124 0.68 -1.40 -21.14
CA GLU A 124 0.25 -1.53 -22.55
C GLU A 124 -0.96 -0.65 -22.85
N GLU A 125 -1.99 -0.65 -22.00
CA GLU A 125 -3.17 0.22 -22.15
C GLU A 125 -2.82 1.72 -22.16
N GLN A 126 -1.65 2.09 -21.62
CA GLN A 126 -1.15 3.46 -21.59
C GLN A 126 -0.17 3.77 -22.73
N GLY A 127 0.05 2.85 -23.68
CA GLY A 127 1.02 3.02 -24.76
C GLY A 127 2.47 3.10 -24.26
N ARG A 128 2.79 2.36 -23.18
CA ARG A 128 4.13 2.31 -22.57
C ARG A 128 4.74 0.92 -22.71
N GLU A 129 4.84 0.42 -23.93
CA GLU A 129 5.25 -0.95 -24.27
C GLU A 129 6.64 -1.29 -23.70
N SER A 130 7.60 -0.36 -23.84
CA SER A 130 8.95 -0.52 -23.28
C SER A 130 8.96 -0.67 -21.75
N LYS A 131 7.98 -0.07 -21.06
CA LYS A 131 7.82 -0.21 -19.61
C LYS A 131 7.01 -1.45 -19.25
N ALA A 132 6.13 -1.90 -20.13
CA ALA A 132 5.25 -3.03 -19.89
C ALA A 132 6.02 -4.33 -19.68
N ALA A 133 7.11 -4.53 -20.42
CA ALA A 133 8.01 -5.69 -20.31
C ALA A 133 9.20 -5.49 -19.36
N SER A 134 9.23 -4.40 -18.58
CA SER A 134 10.33 -4.13 -17.63
C SER A 134 10.01 -4.62 -16.22
N GLY A 135 11.00 -5.02 -15.42
CA GLY A 135 10.78 -5.42 -14.03
C GLY A 135 9.94 -6.69 -13.90
N ALA A 136 9.26 -6.87 -12.76
CA ALA A 136 8.50 -8.08 -12.43
C ALA A 136 7.00 -7.77 -12.26
N CYS A 137 6.15 -8.65 -12.79
CA CYS A 137 4.70 -8.53 -12.63
C CYS A 137 4.14 -9.48 -11.57
N MET A 138 3.16 -8.99 -10.81
CA MET A 138 2.21 -9.84 -10.11
C MET A 138 1.09 -10.28 -11.07
N THR A 139 0.35 -11.31 -10.70
CA THR A 139 -0.77 -11.84 -11.49
C THR A 139 -2.09 -11.63 -10.78
N CYS A 140 -3.16 -11.40 -11.53
CA CYS A 140 -4.51 -11.29 -10.98
C CYS A 140 -4.84 -12.51 -10.10
N ASN A 141 -5.32 -12.28 -8.87
CA ASN A 141 -5.62 -13.33 -7.89
C ASN A 141 -6.93 -14.11 -8.22
N ARG A 142 -7.58 -13.84 -9.35
CA ARG A 142 -8.77 -14.58 -9.77
C ARG A 142 -8.33 -15.86 -10.49
N HIS A 143 -8.78 -17.01 -9.99
CA HIS A 143 -8.49 -18.31 -10.59
C HIS A 143 -8.77 -18.33 -12.10
N GLY A 144 -7.80 -18.82 -12.88
CA GLY A 144 -7.85 -18.89 -14.35
C GLY A 144 -7.52 -17.57 -15.08
N CYS A 145 -7.43 -16.44 -14.38
CA CYS A 145 -7.06 -15.17 -15.02
C CYS A 145 -5.54 -15.10 -15.22
N ARG A 146 -5.13 -14.70 -16.43
CA ARG A 146 -3.71 -14.58 -16.81
C ARG A 146 -3.21 -13.13 -16.88
N GLN A 147 -4.05 -12.17 -16.50
CA GLN A 147 -3.65 -10.76 -16.51
C GLN A 147 -2.52 -10.52 -15.51
N ALA A 148 -1.48 -9.84 -15.98
CA ALA A 148 -0.27 -9.52 -15.22
C ALA A 148 -0.04 -8.01 -15.21
N PHE A 149 0.49 -7.49 -14.11
CA PHE A 149 0.70 -6.06 -13.94
C PHE A 149 1.79 -5.79 -12.90
N HIS A 150 2.47 -4.65 -13.02
CA HIS A 150 3.35 -4.16 -11.96
C HIS A 150 2.52 -3.84 -10.72
N VAL A 151 3.10 -4.13 -9.55
CA VAL A 151 2.49 -3.79 -8.26
C VAL A 151 2.14 -2.31 -8.17
N THR A 152 3.08 -1.43 -8.51
CA THR A 152 2.88 0.02 -8.48
C THR A 152 1.87 0.51 -9.52
N CYS A 153 1.77 -0.14 -10.68
CA CYS A 153 0.70 0.15 -11.64
C CYS A 153 -0.68 -0.19 -11.07
N ALA A 154 -0.82 -1.33 -10.41
CA ALA A 154 -2.06 -1.69 -9.71
C ALA A 154 -2.35 -0.79 -8.51
N GLN A 155 -1.33 -0.37 -7.76
CA GLN A 155 -1.46 0.55 -6.64
C GLN A 155 -2.11 1.87 -7.09
N MET A 156 -1.54 2.52 -8.11
CA MET A 156 -2.08 3.77 -8.65
C MET A 156 -3.48 3.61 -9.25
N ALA A 157 -3.80 2.41 -9.77
CA ALA A 157 -5.12 2.08 -10.28
C ALA A 157 -6.13 1.67 -9.20
N GLY A 158 -5.72 1.58 -7.93
CA GLY A 158 -6.58 1.15 -6.82
C GLY A 158 -6.99 -0.32 -6.88
N LEU A 159 -6.11 -1.19 -7.39
CA LEU A 159 -6.39 -2.60 -7.69
C LEU A 159 -5.73 -3.61 -6.73
N LEU A 160 -5.00 -3.11 -5.72
CA LEU A 160 -4.37 -3.92 -4.68
C LEU A 160 -5.34 -4.21 -3.54
N CYS A 161 -5.22 -5.39 -2.94
CA CYS A 161 -6.05 -5.87 -1.85
C CYS A 161 -5.22 -6.57 -0.77
N GLU A 162 -5.72 -6.50 0.46
CA GLU A 162 -5.21 -7.24 1.61
C GLU A 162 -6.32 -8.20 2.09
N GLU A 163 -6.07 -9.51 2.03
CA GLU A 163 -7.01 -10.56 2.45
C GLU A 163 -6.56 -11.15 3.79
N GLU A 164 -7.46 -11.19 4.80
CA GLU A 164 -7.19 -11.85 6.09
C GLU A 164 -7.24 -13.38 5.91
N VAL A 165 -6.22 -14.09 6.37
CA VAL A 165 -6.21 -15.56 6.39
C VAL A 165 -6.69 -16.02 7.76
N LEU A 166 -7.71 -16.90 7.80
CA LEU A 166 -8.45 -17.24 9.03
C LEU A 166 -7.65 -17.99 10.11
N GLU A 167 -6.49 -18.56 9.77
CA GLU A 167 -5.80 -19.54 10.61
C GLU A 167 -4.46 -19.06 11.19
N VAL A 168 -3.99 -17.87 10.80
CA VAL A 168 -2.75 -17.26 11.29
C VAL A 168 -2.94 -15.74 11.21
N ASP A 169 -2.27 -14.93 12.03
CA ASP A 169 -2.22 -13.46 11.90
C ASP A 169 -1.49 -13.00 10.60
N ASN A 170 -1.72 -13.69 9.49
CA ASN A 170 -1.12 -13.48 8.19
C ASN A 170 -2.09 -12.73 7.28
N VAL A 171 -1.55 -11.72 6.61
CA VAL A 171 -2.24 -10.97 5.56
C VAL A 171 -1.73 -11.48 4.22
N LYS A 172 -2.66 -11.84 3.34
CA LYS A 172 -2.35 -12.13 1.95
C LYS A 172 -2.43 -10.82 1.15
N TYR A 173 -1.28 -10.35 0.70
CA TYR A 173 -1.17 -9.23 -0.23
C TYR A 173 -1.43 -9.71 -1.66
N CYS A 174 -2.50 -9.23 -2.29
CA CYS A 174 -2.91 -9.68 -3.61
C CYS A 174 -3.47 -8.53 -4.46
N GLY A 175 -3.85 -8.79 -5.71
CA GLY A 175 -4.40 -7.77 -6.59
C GLY A 175 -5.25 -8.37 -7.69
N TYR A 176 -6.13 -7.55 -8.25
CA TYR A 176 -7.08 -7.98 -9.27
C TYR A 176 -7.00 -7.07 -10.51
N CYS A 177 -7.14 -7.63 -11.71
CA CYS A 177 -7.28 -6.79 -12.90
C CYS A 177 -8.57 -5.96 -12.83
N LYS A 178 -8.63 -4.83 -13.56
CA LYS A 178 -9.79 -3.92 -13.56
C LYS A 178 -11.13 -4.66 -13.69
N TYR A 179 -11.20 -5.62 -14.60
CA TYR A 179 -12.40 -6.44 -14.83
C TYR A 179 -12.85 -7.22 -13.58
N HIS A 180 -11.93 -7.94 -12.93
CA HIS A 180 -12.26 -8.75 -11.77
C HIS A 180 -12.49 -7.90 -10.51
N PHE A 181 -11.75 -6.81 -10.35
CA PHE A 181 -11.95 -5.87 -9.26
C PHE A 181 -13.35 -5.23 -9.31
N ASN A 182 -13.78 -4.78 -10.49
CA ASN A 182 -15.13 -4.19 -10.67
C ASN A 182 -16.25 -5.20 -10.41
N LYS A 183 -16.06 -6.48 -10.78
CA LYS A 183 -17.02 -7.55 -10.47
C LYS A 183 -17.10 -7.90 -8.98
N MET A 184 -16.01 -7.74 -8.25
CA MET A 184 -15.99 -7.99 -6.80
C MET A 184 -16.70 -6.87 -6.05
N THR A 185 -16.42 -5.62 -6.43
CA THR A 185 -17.04 -4.44 -5.80
C THR A 185 -18.52 -4.29 -6.14
N SER A 186 -18.96 -4.67 -7.35
CA SER A 186 -20.38 -4.60 -7.73
C SER A 186 -21.27 -5.59 -6.97
N ARG A 187 -20.72 -6.72 -6.51
CA ARG A 187 -21.45 -7.72 -5.70
C ARG A 187 -21.66 -7.29 -4.24
N HIS A 188 -20.89 -6.34 -3.72
CA HIS A 188 -20.97 -5.91 -2.32
C HIS A 188 -22.03 -4.84 -2.01
N PHE A 189 -22.78 -4.35 -3.01
CA PHE A 189 -24.00 -3.57 -2.77
C PHE A 189 -25.16 -4.42 -2.20
N GLY A 190 -24.96 -5.72 -1.95
CA GLY A 190 -25.91 -6.64 -1.32
C GLY A 190 -25.59 -7.11 0.10
N GLY A 191 -24.56 -6.58 0.77
CA GLY A 191 -24.29 -6.86 2.19
C GLY A 191 -22.84 -7.24 2.52
N GLY A 192 -22.27 -6.60 3.54
CA GLY A 192 -20.95 -6.90 4.10
C GLY A 192 -19.93 -5.78 3.90
N SER A 193 -19.47 -5.18 5.00
CA SER A 193 -18.56 -4.03 5.01
C SER A 193 -17.15 -4.41 4.54
N PHE A 194 -16.72 -3.84 3.41
CA PHE A 194 -15.31 -3.74 3.03
C PHE A 194 -14.86 -2.28 3.08
N ILE A 195 -13.69 -2.04 3.67
CA ILE A 195 -13.04 -0.72 3.72
C ILE A 195 -12.30 -0.54 2.39
N GLY A 196 -13.04 -0.25 1.33
CA GLY A 196 -12.46 0.31 0.11
C GLY A 196 -12.06 1.75 0.38
N GLY A 197 -10.84 2.15 0.01
CA GLY A 197 -10.35 3.52 0.13
C GLY A 197 -11.33 4.52 -0.49
N ARG A 198 -12.03 5.26 0.37
CA ARG A 198 -12.98 6.30 -0.05
C ARG A 198 -12.24 7.62 -0.21
N ARG A 199 -12.12 8.08 -1.47
CA ARG A 199 -12.00 9.50 -1.77
C ARG A 199 -13.24 10.19 -1.24
N SER A 200 -13.09 11.05 -0.23
CA SER A 200 -14.20 11.82 0.32
C SER A 200 -14.20 13.21 -0.32
N GLN A 201 -15.20 13.48 -1.15
CA GLN A 201 -15.51 14.82 -1.63
C GLN A 201 -16.17 15.64 -0.50
N SER A 202 -15.80 16.91 -0.49
CA SER A 202 -16.19 18.07 0.31
C SER A 202 -17.67 18.27 0.66
N ALA A 203 -17.93 18.91 1.81
CA ALA A 203 -18.92 19.99 1.94
C ALA A 203 -18.75 20.78 3.27
N SER A 204 -18.70 22.11 3.15
CA SER A 204 -18.67 23.11 4.22
C SER A 204 -20.02 23.24 4.96
N PRO A 205 -20.09 23.72 6.22
CA PRO A 205 -21.35 23.93 6.91
C PRO A 205 -21.87 25.38 6.79
N THR A 206 -23.12 25.53 6.36
CA THR A 206 -23.94 26.74 6.55
C THR A 206 -24.89 26.57 7.74
N GLN A 207 -25.24 27.70 8.35
CA GLN A 207 -25.85 27.92 9.66
C GLN A 207 -27.34 27.55 9.82
N GLU A 208 -27.72 27.31 11.09
CA GLU A 208 -28.96 27.73 11.80
C GLU A 208 -30.33 27.08 11.49
N LYS A 209 -30.94 26.38 12.47
CA LYS A 209 -31.94 26.93 13.44
C LYS A 209 -32.63 25.85 14.30
N HIS A 210 -33.08 26.34 15.46
CA HIS A 210 -33.69 25.71 16.63
C HIS A 210 -35.14 25.23 16.40
N LEU A 211 -35.59 24.16 17.10
CA LEU A 211 -36.83 24.09 17.91
C LEU A 211 -37.13 22.65 18.43
N SER A 212 -37.71 22.61 19.62
CA SER A 212 -37.89 21.50 20.57
C SER A 212 -39.08 20.56 20.30
N HIS A 213 -39.02 19.29 20.74
CA HIS A 213 -40.09 18.64 21.55
C HIS A 213 -39.65 17.26 22.11
N HIS A 214 -40.11 17.00 23.34
CA HIS A 214 -39.92 15.81 24.18
C HIS A 214 -40.65 14.54 23.67
N GLU A 215 -40.04 13.35 23.77
CA GLU A 215 -40.67 12.13 24.33
C GLU A 215 -39.67 10.97 24.60
N LYS A 216 -40.10 10.03 25.46
CA LYS A 216 -39.38 9.09 26.35
C LYS A 216 -38.54 7.94 25.70
N PRO A 217 -37.65 7.27 26.48
CA PRO A 217 -36.53 6.51 25.94
C PRO A 217 -36.91 5.05 25.57
N LYS A 218 -36.57 4.62 24.36
CA LYS A 218 -36.56 3.19 23.99
C LYS A 218 -35.11 2.68 23.98
N LYS A 219 -34.85 1.66 24.80
CA LYS A 219 -33.57 0.96 24.97
C LYS A 219 -33.02 0.53 23.61
N VAL A 220 -32.02 1.25 23.10
CA VAL A 220 -31.17 0.77 22.00
C VAL A 220 -30.06 -0.04 22.64
N ARG A 221 -30.13 -1.34 22.40
CA ARG A 221 -29.10 -2.33 22.74
C ARG A 221 -27.79 -1.84 22.12
N GLU A 222 -26.87 -1.36 22.95
CA GLU A 222 -25.48 -1.08 22.56
C GLU A 222 -24.90 -2.36 21.95
N LYS A 223 -24.89 -2.42 20.62
CA LYS A 223 -23.93 -3.28 19.93
C LYS A 223 -22.59 -2.62 20.20
N LYS A 224 -21.92 -3.09 21.24
CA LYS A 224 -20.47 -2.93 21.44
C LYS A 224 -19.82 -3.38 20.13
N THR A 225 -19.62 -2.45 19.20
CA THR A 225 -18.71 -2.66 18.08
C THR A 225 -17.36 -2.77 18.74
N ASN A 226 -16.92 -4.01 18.95
CA ASN A 226 -15.62 -4.33 19.49
C ASN A 226 -14.58 -3.95 18.43
N LYS A 227 -14.40 -2.63 18.22
CA LYS A 227 -13.31 -2.00 17.46
C LYS A 227 -12.02 -2.01 18.29
N LYS A 228 -11.81 -3.07 19.08
CA LYS A 228 -10.63 -3.20 19.92
C LYS A 228 -9.58 -3.99 19.15
N ILE A 229 -8.57 -3.23 18.72
CA ILE A 229 -7.18 -3.66 18.49
C ILE A 229 -6.97 -4.45 17.18
N LYS A 230 -6.87 -3.75 16.03
CA LYS A 230 -6.49 -4.36 14.72
C LYS A 230 -5.15 -3.87 14.14
N TYR A 231 -4.29 -3.25 14.95
CA TYR A 231 -3.09 -2.55 14.44
C TYR A 231 -1.81 -2.86 15.22
N LYS A 232 -1.69 -4.10 15.73
CA LYS A 232 -0.37 -4.64 16.07
C LYS A 232 0.23 -5.23 14.80
N GLY A 233 1.38 -4.69 14.40
CA GLY A 233 2.25 -5.03 13.25
C GLY A 233 1.85 -6.26 12.43
N ARG A 234 1.12 -6.04 11.34
CA ARG A 234 0.81 -7.06 10.33
C ARG A 234 1.89 -7.07 9.25
N ILE A 235 3.03 -7.71 9.51
CA ILE A 235 3.95 -8.11 8.44
C ILE A 235 4.49 -9.49 8.80
N LEU A 236 4.00 -10.52 8.11
CA LEU A 236 4.70 -11.80 8.04
C LEU A 236 4.74 -12.25 6.58
N LYS A 237 5.86 -11.91 5.95
CA LYS A 237 6.49 -12.63 4.85
C LYS A 237 7.76 -13.28 5.39
#